data_AF-A0A1L3MRL7-F1
#
_entry.id   AF-A0A1L3MRL7-F1
#
_cell.length_a   1.000
_cell.length_b   1.000
_cell.length_c   1.000
_cell.angle_alpha   90.00
_cell.angle_beta   90.00
_cell.angle_gamma   90.00
#
_symmetry.space_group_name_H-M   'P 1'
#
loop_
_entity.id
_entity.type
_entity.pdbx_description
1 polymer ?
#
loop_
_entity_poly.entity_id
_entity_poly.type
_entity_poly.pdbx_seq_one_letter_code
_entity_poly.pdbx_strand_id
1 'polypeptide(L)' 'MIKQKYVDEYIKLYRSGKVMFNKEREMLIDYLEQYVLNRDDLYFDDEMIENCIKFGEKWYFPLQPFQKF' A
#
# COMPACT_ATOMS: atom_id res chain seq x y z
N MET A 1 8.38 -8.06 9.42
CA MET A 1 8.06 -6.96 8.50
C MET A 1 7.07 -6.03 9.15
N ILE A 2 7.28 -4.71 9.05
CA ILE A 2 6.25 -3.72 9.39
C ILE A 2 5.02 -3.92 8.51
N LYS A 3 3.84 -3.71 9.09
CA LYS A 3 2.56 -4.07 8.47
C LYS A 3 1.64 -2.87 8.40
N GLN A 4 0.88 -2.79 7.31
CA GLN A 4 -0.10 -1.74 7.06
C GLN A 4 -1.17 -2.33 6.14
N LYS A 5 -2.44 -2.22 6.54
CA LYS A 5 -3.55 -2.95 5.91
C LYS A 5 -3.72 -2.67 4.41
N TYR A 6 -3.55 -1.43 3.95
CA TYR A 6 -3.67 -1.04 2.54
C TYR A 6 -2.46 -1.49 1.72
N VAL A 7 -1.26 -1.44 2.32
CA VAL A 7 -0.04 -1.96 1.71
C VAL A 7 -0.16 -3.48 1.50
N ASP A 8 -0.50 -4.20 2.57
CA ASP A 8 -0.70 -5.65 2.53
C ASP A 8 -1.84 -6.05 1.56
N GLU A 9 -2.95 -5.29 1.53
CA GLU A 9 -4.06 -5.54 0.62
C GLU A 9 -3.64 -5.37 -0.85
N TYR A 10 -2.90 -4.31 -1.19
CA TYR A 10 -2.49 -4.07 -2.57
C TYR A 10 -1.50 -5.14 -3.07
N ILE A 11 -0.54 -5.54 -2.23
CA ILE A 11 0.36 -6.67 -2.52
C ILE A 11 -0.43 -7.96 -2.68
N LYS A 12 -1.42 -8.22 -1.82
CA LYS A 12 -2.29 -9.41 -1.93
C LYS A 12 -3.10 -9.42 -3.23
N LEU A 13 -3.65 -8.27 -3.65
CA LEU A 13 -4.38 -8.16 -4.91
C LEU A 13 -3.48 -8.50 -6.11
N TYR A 14 -2.22 -8.06 -6.08
CA TYR A 14 -1.23 -8.43 -7.09
C TYR A 14 -0.88 -9.92 -7.05
N ARG A 15 -0.45 -10.44 -5.89
CA ARG A 15 -0.04 -11.85 -5.75
C ARG A 15 -1.18 -12.84 -6.04
N SER A 16 -2.43 -12.43 -5.83
CA SER A 16 -3.62 -13.23 -6.19
C SER A 16 -4.04 -13.15 -7.66
N GLY A 17 -3.36 -12.34 -8.48
CA GLY A 17 -3.70 -12.13 -9.89
C GLY A 17 -4.95 -11.28 -10.14
N LYS A 18 -5.56 -10.72 -9.08
CA LYS A 18 -6.74 -9.83 -9.20
C LYS A 18 -6.40 -8.48 -9.81
N VAL A 19 -5.15 -8.03 -9.61
CA VAL A 19 -4.62 -6.83 -10.25
C VAL A 19 -3.32 -7.20 -10.95
N MET A 20 -3.25 -6.90 -12.25
CA MET A 20 -2.04 -7.09 -13.03
C MET A 20 -1.12 -5.88 -12.86
N PHE A 21 0.14 -6.13 -12.54
CA PHE A 21 1.16 -5.09 -12.43
C PHE A 21 1.97 -5.00 -13.72
N ASN A 22 2.46 -3.80 -14.02
CA ASN A 22 3.56 -3.63 -14.96
C ASN A 22 4.88 -3.95 -14.26
N LYS A 23 5.93 -4.13 -15.04
CA LYS A 23 7.27 -4.50 -14.54
C LYS A 23 7.76 -3.58 -13.44
N GLU A 24 7.51 -2.27 -13.54
CA GLU A 24 7.96 -1.29 -12.54
C GLU A 24 7.27 -1.49 -11.19
N ARG A 25 5.98 -1.82 -11.16
CA ARG A 25 5.27 -2.12 -9.91
C ARG A 25 5.73 -3.43 -9.30
N GLU A 26 6.04 -4.44 -10.10
CA GLU A 26 6.63 -5.69 -9.60
C GLU A 26 7.97 -5.40 -8.90
N MET A 27 8.85 -4.64 -9.57
CA MET A 27 10.14 -4.21 -9.01
C MET A 27 9.97 -3.38 -7.73
N LEU A 28 8.94 -2.54 -7.65
CA LEU A 28 8.65 -1.77 -6.44
C LEU A 28 8.28 -2.70 -5.27
N ILE A 29 7.42 -3.69 -5.48
CA ILE A 29 7.06 -4.65 -4.42
C ILE A 29 8.30 -5.42 -3.96
N ASP A 30 9.10 -5.92 -4.89
CA ASP A 30 10.32 -6.66 -4.54
C ASP A 30 11.30 -5.79 -3.73
N TYR A 31 11.46 -4.52 -4.12
CA TYR A 31 12.31 -3.57 -3.38
C TYR A 31 11.77 -3.29 -1.96
N LEU A 32 10.46 -3.04 -1.84
CA LEU A 32 9.83 -2.78 -0.54
C LEU A 32 9.95 -4.00 0.38
N GLU A 33 9.64 -5.19 -0.12
CA GLU A 33 9.72 -6.44 0.63
C GLU A 33 11.16 -6.76 1.06
N GLN A 34 12.16 -6.45 0.23
CA GLN A 34 13.56 -6.72 0.54
C GLN A 34 14.17 -5.70 1.52
N TYR A 35 13.95 -4.40 1.30
CA TYR A 35 14.75 -3.34 1.94
C TYR A 35 13.99 -2.43 2.90
N VAL A 36 12.67 -2.28 2.74
CA VAL A 36 11.89 -1.30 3.52
C VAL A 36 11.05 -1.98 4.58
N LEU A 37 10.21 -2.94 4.18
CA LEU A 37 9.25 -3.58 5.08
C LEU A 37 9.91 -4.47 6.13
N ASN A 38 11.17 -4.89 5.96
CA ASN A 38 11.89 -5.66 6.97
C ASN A 38 12.53 -4.83 8.08
N ARG A 39 12.55 -3.50 7.94
CA ARG A 39 13.17 -2.61 8.91
C ARG A 39 12.31 -2.48 10.17
N ASP A 40 12.98 -2.44 11.31
CA ASP A 40 12.38 -2.27 12.65
C ASP A 40 12.41 -0.82 13.14
N ASP A 41 13.17 0.06 12.47
CA ASP A 41 13.28 1.49 12.77
C ASP A 41 12.24 2.37 12.05
N LEU A 42 11.39 1.76 11.23
CA LEU A 42 10.30 2.43 10.50
C LEU A 42 8.94 2.07 11.08
N TYR A 43 7.97 2.96 10.93
CA TYR A 43 6.58 2.71 11.29
C TYR A 43 5.62 3.39 10.32
N PHE A 44 4.37 2.94 10.29
CA PHE A 44 3.29 3.61 9.61
C PHE A 44 2.48 4.43 10.61
N ASP A 45 2.20 5.69 10.27
CA ASP A 45 1.25 6.52 11.02
C ASP A 45 -0.17 6.21 10.51
N ASP A 46 -0.78 5.18 11.10
CA ASP A 46 -2.11 4.72 10.68
C ASP A 46 -3.18 5.80 10.87
N GLU A 47 -3.07 6.66 11.89
CA GLU A 47 -4.03 7.74 12.10
C GLU A 47 -3.96 8.75 10.95
N MET A 48 -2.75 9.18 10.58
CA MET A 48 -2.55 10.09 9.46
C MET A 48 -3.04 9.49 8.13
N ILE A 49 -2.78 8.20 7.89
CA ILE A 49 -3.23 7.48 6.70
C ILE A 49 -4.76 7.45 6.62
N GLU A 50 -5.44 7.06 7.70
CA GLU A 50 -6.91 7.04 7.76
C GLU A 50 -7.51 8.43 7.56
N ASN A 51 -6.91 9.45 8.17
CA ASN A 51 -7.37 10.83 8.03
C ASN A 51 -7.22 11.33 6.59
N CYS A 52 -6.11 10.99 5.91
CA CYS A 52 -5.90 11.32 4.51
C CYS A 52 -6.95 10.63 3.61
N ILE A 53 -7.20 9.34 3.82
CA ILE A 53 -8.21 8.58 3.05
C ILE A 53 -9.61 9.15 3.28
N LYS A 54 -10.00 9.38 4.54
CA LYS A 54 -11.30 9.99 4.87
C LYS A 54 -11.46 11.37 4.23
N PHE A 55 -10.41 12.18 4.22
CA PHE A 55 -10.43 13.47 3.54
C PHE A 55 -10.65 13.31 2.04
N GLY A 56 -9.88 12.42 1.40
CA GLY A 56 -10.02 12.12 -0.02
C GLY A 56 -11.42 11.62 -0.40
N GLU A 57 -11.92 10.61 0.31
CA GLU A 57 -13.25 10.01 0.03
C GLU A 57 -14.42 10.93 0.40
N LYS A 58 -14.22 11.92 1.28
CA LYS A 58 -15.24 12.92 1.62
C LYS A 58 -15.47 13.93 0.48
N TRP A 59 -14.40 14.33 -0.21
CA TRP A 59 -14.44 15.42 -1.18
C TRP A 59 -14.30 14.95 -2.64
N TYR A 60 -13.87 13.71 -2.85
CA TYR A 60 -13.62 13.10 -4.16
C TYR A 60 -14.25 11.70 -4.23
N PHE A 61 -13.95 10.96 -5.30
CA PHE A 61 -14.44 9.59 -5.49
C PHE A 61 -13.81 8.60 -4.48
N PRO A 62 -14.46 7.45 -4.24
CA PRO A 62 -13.86 6.37 -3.46
C PRO A 62 -12.47 6.00 -3.99
N LEU A 63 -11.49 6.03 -3.10
CA LEU A 63 -10.10 5.78 -3.47
C LEU A 63 -9.91 4.31 -3.86
N GLN A 64 -9.24 4.09 -4.98
CA GLN A 64 -8.87 2.77 -5.47
C GLN A 64 -7.72 2.19 -4.64
N PRO A 65 -7.52 0.86 -4.63
CA PRO A 65 -6.46 0.22 -3.84
C PRO A 65 -5.06 0.81 -4.07
N PHE A 66 -4.71 1.13 -5.32
CA PHE A 66 -3.41 1.73 -5.64
C PHE A 66 -3.24 3.18 -5.14
N GLN A 67 -4.33 3.87 -4.78
CA GLN A 67 -4.30 5.22 -4.22
C GLN A 67 -4.20 5.20 -2.70
N LYS A 68 -4.53 4.06 -2.07
CA LYS A 68 -4.38 3.81 -0.63
C LYS A 68 -3.02 3.18 -0.29
N PHE A 69 -2.38 2.56 -1.28
CA PHE A 69 -0.98 2.12 -1.27
C PHE A 69 -0.05 3.31 -1.49
#